data_AF-A0A524KMA7-F1
#
_entry.id   AF-A0A524KMA7-F1
#
_cell.length_a   1.000
_cell.length_b   1.000
_cell.length_c   1.000
_cell.angle_alpha   90.00
_cell.angle_beta   90.00
_cell.angle_gamma   90.00
#
_symmetry.space_group_name_H-M   'P 1'
#
loop_
_entity.id
_entity.type
_entity.pdbx_description
1 polymer ?
#
loop_
_entity_poly.entity_id
_entity_poly.type
_entity_poly.pdbx_seq_one_letter_code
_entity_poly.pdbx_strand_id
1 'polypeptide(L)'
;MARVAAADELFEAAEPALLALLRPETPWLAARVALGQLTMGHLYRGEVRAARVIVARAYDHPRLRRVADLAALTLRMSPYSDSSAASAAERLGQSRPDRSRVLRRELWRGLYAIDQSRESDLSAALQELETQAAVDTTTARADAIAAFLEILRTYAALRQGDLDRLRDFEAAQRVLVLGYFGNEGDFLRYDVGRLLLDAGRLVDAERYFLSVYPESWYYVPAQYQLGRVYEALGEREKAREHYRIFVEWWNDADPELQPWVEEGRVGLARVGG
;
A
#
# COMPACT_ATOMS: atom_id res chain seq x y z
N MET A 1 -13.39 -8.10 -18.52
CA MET A 1 -12.79 -9.33 -19.07
C MET A 1 -11.75 -9.05 -20.14
N ALA A 2 -12.09 -8.56 -21.35
CA ALA A 2 -11.09 -8.38 -22.43
C ALA A 2 -9.90 -7.47 -22.08
N ARG A 3 -10.08 -6.45 -21.23
CA ARG A 3 -8.98 -5.56 -20.81
C ARG A 3 -8.02 -6.16 -19.79
N VAL A 4 -8.49 -7.07 -18.93
CA VAL A 4 -7.66 -7.71 -17.89
C VAL A 4 -6.80 -8.80 -18.52
N ALA A 5 -7.42 -9.68 -19.31
CA ALA A 5 -6.71 -10.70 -20.08
C ALA A 5 -5.63 -10.10 -21.02
N ALA A 6 -5.93 -8.98 -21.69
CA ALA A 6 -4.94 -8.30 -22.52
C ALA A 6 -3.79 -7.69 -21.71
N ALA A 7 -4.04 -7.21 -20.49
CA ALA A 7 -3.00 -6.68 -19.61
C ALA A 7 -2.11 -7.82 -19.06
N ASP A 8 -2.71 -8.96 -18.73
CA ASP A 8 -1.98 -10.15 -18.27
C ASP A 8 -1.08 -10.70 -19.37
N GLU A 9 -1.59 -10.87 -20.59
CA GLU A 9 -0.79 -11.31 -21.75
C GLU A 9 0.40 -10.37 -22.02
N LEU A 10 0.18 -9.05 -21.93
CA LEU A 10 1.25 -8.06 -22.10
C LEU A 10 2.29 -8.15 -20.98
N PHE A 11 1.86 -8.35 -19.74
CA PHE A 11 2.78 -8.50 -18.61
C PHE A 11 3.60 -9.78 -18.76
N GLU A 12 2.97 -10.92 -19.05
CA GLU A 12 3.66 -12.20 -19.26
C GLU A 12 4.69 -12.13 -20.39
N ALA A 13 4.36 -11.44 -21.48
CA ALA A 13 5.29 -11.22 -22.58
C ALA A 13 6.48 -10.32 -22.18
N ALA A 14 6.25 -9.33 -21.32
CA ALA A 14 7.27 -8.37 -20.87
C ALA A 14 8.12 -8.89 -19.69
N GLU A 15 7.60 -9.82 -18.89
CA GLU A 15 8.20 -10.27 -17.64
C GLU A 15 9.65 -10.75 -17.81
N PRO A 16 10.01 -11.60 -18.79
CA PRO A 16 11.40 -12.04 -18.97
C PRO A 16 12.37 -10.87 -19.24
N ALA A 17 11.93 -9.87 -20.00
CA ALA A 17 12.73 -8.70 -20.30
C ALA A 17 12.91 -7.81 -19.06
N LEU A 18 11.85 -7.61 -18.28
CA LEU A 18 11.91 -6.87 -17.02
C LEU A 18 12.81 -7.58 -15.99
N LEU A 19 12.74 -8.91 -15.90
CA LEU A 19 13.60 -9.71 -15.04
C LEU A 19 15.08 -9.55 -15.39
N ALA A 20 15.41 -9.49 -16.68
CA ALA A 20 16.79 -9.28 -17.13
C ALA A 20 17.34 -7.91 -16.70
N LEU A 21 16.49 -6.92 -16.47
CA LEU A 21 16.89 -5.58 -16.00
C LEU A 21 17.22 -5.53 -14.50
N LEU A 22 16.95 -6.57 -13.72
CA LEU A 22 17.30 -6.62 -12.29
C LEU A 22 18.77 -7.00 -12.03
N ARG A 23 19.54 -7.29 -13.08
CA ARG A 23 20.95 -7.68 -12.94
C ARG A 23 21.83 -6.51 -12.47
N PRO A 24 22.90 -6.76 -11.67
CA PRO A 24 23.75 -5.70 -11.11
C PRO A 24 24.38 -4.75 -12.13
N GLU A 25 24.61 -5.22 -13.36
CA GLU A 25 25.19 -4.45 -14.47
C GLU A 25 24.20 -3.51 -15.17
N THR A 26 22.90 -3.65 -14.92
CA THR A 26 21.87 -2.83 -15.55
C THR A 26 21.90 -1.39 -15.00
N PRO A 27 21.70 -0.34 -15.84
CA PRO A 27 21.56 1.01 -15.33
C PRO A 27 20.47 1.11 -14.26
N TRP A 28 20.82 1.71 -13.11
CA TRP A 28 19.98 1.69 -11.90
C TRP A 28 18.53 2.18 -12.12
N LEU A 29 18.32 3.13 -13.05
CA LEU A 29 17.00 3.66 -13.34
C LEU A 29 16.12 2.60 -14.03
N ALA A 30 16.68 1.87 -15.00
CA ALA A 30 15.99 0.78 -15.67
C ALA A 30 15.69 -0.36 -14.69
N ALA A 31 16.66 -0.74 -13.86
CA ALA A 31 16.49 -1.76 -12.82
C ALA A 31 15.41 -1.34 -11.80
N ARG A 32 15.36 -0.06 -11.42
CA ARG A 32 14.33 0.48 -10.52
C ARG A 32 12.93 0.43 -11.14
N VAL A 33 12.80 0.82 -12.40
CA VAL A 33 11.51 0.75 -13.12
C VAL A 33 11.06 -0.70 -13.22
N ALA A 34 11.97 -1.61 -13.59
CA ALA A 34 11.68 -3.04 -13.68
C ALA A 34 11.20 -3.62 -12.34
N LEU A 35 11.88 -3.29 -11.23
CA LEU A 35 11.46 -3.70 -9.89
C LEU A 35 10.02 -3.25 -9.60
N GLY A 36 9.70 -1.98 -9.87
CA GLY A 36 8.35 -1.45 -9.66
C GLY A 36 7.30 -2.17 -10.51
N GLN A 37 7.54 -2.33 -11.81
CA GLN A 37 6.59 -2.97 -12.73
C GLN A 37 6.37 -4.45 -12.39
N LEU A 38 7.45 -5.20 -12.15
CA LEU A 38 7.36 -6.61 -11.76
C LEU A 38 6.61 -6.79 -10.44
N THR A 39 6.97 -6.01 -9.42
CA THR A 39 6.32 -6.08 -8.11
C THR A 39 4.83 -5.79 -8.23
N MET A 40 4.47 -4.68 -8.89
CA MET A 40 3.06 -4.29 -9.05
C MET A 40 2.27 -5.29 -9.91
N GLY A 41 2.83 -5.79 -11.01
CA GLY A 41 2.14 -6.73 -11.89
C GLY A 41 1.80 -8.04 -11.19
N HIS A 42 2.77 -8.64 -10.50
CA HIS A 42 2.52 -9.85 -9.70
C HIS A 42 1.47 -9.60 -8.61
N LEU A 43 1.55 -8.47 -7.92
CA LEU A 43 0.60 -8.14 -6.85
C LEU A 43 -0.82 -7.92 -7.33
N TYR A 44 -0.99 -7.34 -8.52
CA TYR A 44 -2.30 -7.16 -9.14
C TYR A 44 -3.01 -8.50 -9.37
N ARG A 45 -2.23 -9.52 -9.76
CA ARG A 45 -2.68 -10.89 -10.01
C ARG A 45 -2.79 -11.75 -8.75
N GLY A 46 -2.50 -11.19 -7.57
CA GLY A 46 -2.48 -11.95 -6.33
C GLY A 46 -1.30 -12.91 -6.20
N GLU A 47 -0.22 -12.73 -6.97
CA GLU A 47 1.00 -13.53 -6.95
C GLU A 47 2.03 -12.95 -5.95
N VAL A 48 1.63 -12.84 -4.68
CA VAL A 48 2.43 -12.23 -3.62
C VAL A 48 3.78 -12.93 -3.44
N ARG A 49 3.84 -14.25 -3.63
CA ARG A 49 5.09 -15.02 -3.55
C ARG A 49 6.06 -14.63 -4.66
N ALA A 50 5.58 -14.47 -5.88
CA ALA A 50 6.40 -14.00 -6.99
C ALA A 50 6.92 -12.59 -6.71
N ALA A 51 6.05 -11.68 -6.25
CA ALA A 51 6.45 -10.34 -5.84
C ALA A 51 7.54 -10.34 -4.75
N ARG A 52 7.44 -11.20 -3.74
CA ARG A 52 8.47 -11.38 -2.70
C ARG A 52 9.80 -11.84 -3.30
N VAL A 53 9.78 -12.80 -4.23
CA VAL A 53 11.00 -13.27 -4.93
C VAL A 53 11.64 -12.15 -5.74
N ILE A 54 10.85 -11.32 -6.44
CA ILE A 54 11.34 -10.15 -7.17
C ILE A 54 12.03 -9.16 -6.24
N VAL A 55 11.40 -8.82 -5.12
CA VAL A 55 11.98 -7.91 -4.13
C VAL A 55 13.25 -8.50 -3.51
N ALA A 56 13.28 -9.80 -3.25
CA ALA A 56 14.47 -10.50 -2.77
C ALA A 56 15.64 -10.38 -3.75
N ARG A 57 15.41 -10.62 -5.05
CA ARG A 57 16.44 -10.48 -6.11
C ARG A 57 16.98 -9.06 -6.22
N ALA A 58 16.15 -8.04 -5.97
CA ALA A 58 16.60 -6.65 -6.03
C ALA A 58 17.69 -6.31 -5.00
N TYR A 59 17.86 -7.11 -3.93
CA TYR A 59 18.94 -6.91 -2.97
C TYR A 59 20.35 -7.20 -3.54
N ASP A 60 20.43 -8.00 -4.61
CA ASP A 60 21.68 -8.30 -5.31
C ASP A 60 22.20 -7.09 -6.08
N HIS A 61 21.31 -6.17 -6.46
CA HIS A 61 21.68 -4.95 -7.15
C HIS A 61 22.11 -3.85 -6.14
N PRO A 62 23.37 -3.37 -6.16
CA PRO A 62 23.93 -2.50 -5.12
C PRO A 62 23.13 -1.20 -4.88
N ARG A 63 22.56 -0.63 -5.95
CA ARG A 63 21.76 0.60 -5.90
C ARG A 63 20.26 0.41 -5.66
N LEU A 64 19.76 -0.83 -5.66
CA LEU A 64 18.33 -1.10 -5.45
C LEU A 64 17.98 -1.45 -4.00
N ARG A 65 18.94 -1.81 -3.15
CA ARG A 65 18.69 -2.24 -1.76
C ARG A 65 17.66 -1.40 -1.01
N ARG A 66 17.77 -0.07 -1.06
CA ARG A 66 16.80 0.84 -0.41
C ARG A 66 15.41 0.81 -1.04
N VAL A 67 15.32 0.66 -2.36
CA VAL A 67 14.04 0.53 -3.07
C VAL A 67 13.42 -0.82 -2.74
N ALA A 68 14.23 -1.88 -2.66
CA ALA A 68 13.81 -3.21 -2.23
C ALA A 68 13.30 -3.19 -0.77
N ASP A 69 13.96 -2.47 0.13
CA ASP A 69 13.47 -2.34 1.50
C ASP A 69 12.11 -1.63 1.57
N LEU A 70 11.90 -0.56 0.79
CA LEU A 70 10.60 0.10 0.71
C LEU A 70 9.53 -0.84 0.13
N ALA A 71 9.85 -1.56 -0.97
CA ALA A 71 8.94 -2.54 -1.55
C ALA A 71 8.61 -3.67 -0.56
N ALA A 72 9.57 -4.13 0.23
CA ALA A 72 9.36 -5.12 1.27
C ALA A 72 8.46 -4.63 2.42
N LEU A 73 8.61 -3.36 2.85
CA LEU A 73 7.69 -2.75 3.81
C LEU A 73 6.28 -2.61 3.24
N THR A 74 6.18 -2.17 1.99
CA THR A 74 4.92 -2.08 1.26
C THR A 74 4.24 -3.46 1.24
N LEU A 75 4.96 -4.54 0.86
CA LEU A 75 4.51 -5.94 0.94
C LEU A 75 4.05 -6.36 2.34
N ARG A 76 4.68 -5.88 3.42
CA ARG A 76 4.32 -6.21 4.81
C ARG A 76 3.02 -5.59 5.28
N MET A 77 2.86 -4.30 4.97
CA MET A 77 1.71 -3.52 5.44
C MET A 77 0.50 -3.69 4.54
N SER A 78 0.69 -4.30 3.36
CA SER A 78 -0.39 -4.87 2.60
C SER A 78 -1.08 -5.97 3.40
N PRO A 79 -2.38 -6.21 3.20
CA PRO A 79 -3.13 -7.24 3.92
C PRO A 79 -2.63 -8.70 3.74
N TYR A 80 -1.49 -8.91 3.07
CA TYR A 80 -0.89 -10.20 2.70
C TYR A 80 0.37 -10.51 3.48
N SER A 81 0.41 -10.10 4.74
CA SER A 81 1.64 -10.12 5.52
C SER A 81 2.21 -11.52 5.73
N ASP A 82 3.51 -11.66 5.52
CA ASP A 82 4.35 -12.73 6.06
C ASP A 82 5.48 -12.12 6.92
N SER A 83 6.05 -12.95 7.78
CA SER A 83 7.18 -12.74 8.69
C SER A 83 8.46 -12.18 8.04
N SER A 84 8.67 -12.34 6.72
CA SER A 84 9.92 -11.96 6.05
C SER A 84 10.21 -10.46 5.99
N ALA A 85 9.25 -9.60 6.31
CA ALA A 85 9.42 -8.15 6.19
C ALA A 85 9.88 -7.44 7.47
N ALA A 86 9.89 -8.12 8.62
CA ALA A 86 10.41 -7.57 9.87
C ALA A 86 11.88 -7.11 9.71
N SER A 87 12.70 -7.90 9.01
CA SER A 87 14.09 -7.56 8.73
C SER A 87 14.27 -6.37 7.77
N ALA A 88 13.29 -6.08 6.90
CA ALA A 88 13.36 -4.92 6.00
C ALA A 88 13.10 -3.60 6.75
N ALA A 89 12.14 -3.61 7.68
CA ALA A 89 11.90 -2.48 8.58
C ALA A 89 13.15 -2.13 9.41
N GLU A 90 13.79 -3.15 9.98
CA GLU A 90 15.03 -2.99 10.75
C GLU A 90 16.16 -2.40 9.90
N ARG A 91 16.36 -2.91 8.67
CA ARG A 91 17.39 -2.38 7.75
C ARG A 91 17.15 -0.91 7.36
N LEU A 92 15.90 -0.50 7.18
CA LEU A 92 15.58 0.90 6.91
C LEU A 92 15.86 1.81 8.12
N GLY A 93 15.64 1.31 9.33
CA GLY A 93 16.01 2.01 10.56
C GLY A 93 17.53 2.18 10.73
N GLN A 94 18.32 1.24 10.22
CA GLN A 94 19.79 1.26 10.33
C GLN A 94 20.50 2.05 9.21
N SER A 95 19.84 2.32 8.08
CA SER A 95 20.46 3.02 6.94
C SER A 95 20.59 4.54 7.19
N ARG A 96 21.80 5.09 7.02
CA ARG A 96 22.04 6.54 7.05
C ARG A 96 21.17 7.28 5.99
N PRO A 97 20.45 8.36 6.38
CA PRO A 97 19.60 9.10 5.46
C PRO A 97 20.36 9.76 4.30
N ASP A 98 19.75 9.72 3.11
CA ASP A 98 19.99 10.68 2.05
C ASP A 98 18.93 11.78 2.20
N ARG A 99 19.34 13.06 2.27
CA ARG A 99 18.49 14.23 2.49
C ARG A 99 17.27 14.30 1.56
N SER A 100 17.37 13.80 0.34
CA SER A 100 16.26 13.86 -0.64
C SER A 100 15.16 12.81 -0.42
N ARG A 101 15.42 11.80 0.42
CA ARG A 101 14.55 10.60 0.56
C ARG A 101 14.15 10.31 2.01
N VAL A 102 14.53 11.17 2.96
CA VAL A 102 14.24 11.02 4.39
C VAL A 102 12.74 10.97 4.65
N LEU A 103 11.98 11.88 4.03
CA LEU A 103 10.56 12.05 4.36
C LEU A 103 9.74 10.78 4.10
N ARG A 104 9.88 10.20 2.90
CA ARG A 104 9.19 8.96 2.52
C ARG A 104 9.61 7.78 3.40
N ARG A 105 10.91 7.70 3.75
CA ARG A 105 11.42 6.67 4.65
C ARG A 105 10.79 6.77 6.05
N GLU A 106 10.80 7.97 6.64
CA GLU A 106 10.24 8.17 7.99
C GLU A 106 8.73 7.95 8.02
N LEU A 107 8.02 8.31 6.94
CA LEU A 107 6.61 7.97 6.82
C LEU A 107 6.40 6.44 6.89
N TRP A 108 7.06 5.65 6.05
CA TRP A 108 6.92 4.18 6.11
C TRP A 108 7.35 3.59 7.45
N ARG A 109 8.43 4.11 8.05
CA ARG A 109 8.87 3.67 9.39
C ARG A 109 7.79 3.93 10.44
N GLY A 110 7.21 5.13 10.45
CA GLY A 110 6.14 5.49 11.36
C GLY A 110 4.88 4.66 11.14
N LEU A 111 4.46 4.47 9.89
CA LEU A 111 3.31 3.63 9.55
C LEU A 111 3.51 2.18 10.00
N TYR A 112 4.70 1.61 9.77
CA TYR A 112 5.04 0.27 10.24
C TYR A 112 5.09 0.18 11.76
N ALA A 113 5.62 1.21 12.43
CA ALA A 113 5.64 1.26 13.88
C ALA A 113 4.21 1.28 14.46
N ILE A 114 3.28 2.00 13.84
CA ILE A 114 1.86 2.02 14.21
C ILE A 114 1.23 0.63 14.02
N ASP A 115 1.43 0.02 12.84
CA ASP A 115 0.89 -1.31 12.52
C ASP A 115 1.36 -2.40 13.50
N GLN A 116 2.63 -2.33 13.92
CA GLN A 116 3.23 -3.29 14.86
C GLN A 116 3.13 -2.86 16.33
N SER A 117 2.42 -1.77 16.65
CA SER A 117 2.31 -1.22 18.01
C SER A 117 3.68 -0.95 18.69
N ARG A 118 4.66 -0.49 17.92
CA ARG A 118 6.03 -0.15 18.37
C ARG A 118 6.15 1.34 18.68
N GLU A 119 5.70 1.76 19.85
CA GLU A 119 5.67 3.18 20.24
C GLU A 119 7.03 3.88 20.16
N SER A 120 8.10 3.22 20.60
CA SER A 120 9.46 3.78 20.57
C SER A 120 9.95 4.06 19.14
N ASP A 121 9.65 3.17 18.19
CA ASP A 121 9.98 3.33 16.78
C ASP A 121 9.17 4.48 16.15
N LEU A 122 7.89 4.63 16.54
CA LEU A 122 7.04 5.74 16.09
C LEU A 122 7.59 7.08 16.61
N SER A 123 7.94 7.17 17.90
CA SER A 123 8.55 8.37 18.48
C SER A 123 9.86 8.73 17.77
N ALA A 124 10.70 7.75 17.44
CA ALA A 124 11.94 7.99 16.71
C ALA A 124 11.70 8.52 15.28
N ALA A 125 10.69 8.02 14.57
CA ALA A 125 10.33 8.51 13.24
C ALA A 125 9.79 9.95 13.27
N LEU A 126 8.93 10.26 14.27
CA LEU A 126 8.41 11.62 14.48
C LEU A 126 9.53 12.61 14.81
N GLN A 127 10.43 12.23 15.73
CA GLN A 127 11.57 13.09 16.12
C GLN A 127 12.50 13.38 14.95
N GLU A 128 12.75 12.39 14.07
CA GLU A 128 13.55 12.61 12.87
C GLU A 128 12.86 13.60 11.92
N LEU A 129 11.55 13.45 11.68
CA LEU A 129 10.78 14.40 10.86
C LEU A 129 10.80 15.82 11.45
N GLU A 130 10.65 15.97 12.77
CA GLU A 130 10.74 17.26 13.46
C GLU A 130 12.14 17.89 13.31
N THR A 131 13.19 17.07 13.43
CA THR A 131 14.58 17.51 13.22
C THR A 131 14.80 18.01 11.80
N GLN A 132 14.22 17.33 10.79
CA GLN A 132 14.27 17.78 9.40
C GLN A 132 13.49 19.10 9.20
N ALA A 133 12.33 19.25 9.84
CA ALA A 133 11.54 20.49 9.78
C ALA A 133 12.35 21.72 10.24
N ALA A 134 13.21 21.55 11.25
CA ALA A 134 14.01 22.62 11.82
C ALA A 134 15.15 23.10 10.91
N VAL A 135 15.60 22.29 9.96
CA VAL A 135 16.74 22.60 9.08
C VAL A 135 16.35 22.91 7.63
N ASP A 136 15.10 22.61 7.23
CA ASP A 136 14.59 22.85 5.90
C ASP A 136 14.05 24.29 5.75
N THR A 137 14.57 25.02 4.76
CA THR A 137 14.28 26.45 4.56
C THR A 137 13.25 26.73 3.46
N THR A 138 12.80 25.71 2.73
CA THR A 138 11.82 25.86 1.64
C THR A 138 10.40 25.57 2.15
N THR A 139 9.46 26.49 1.94
CA THR A 139 8.06 26.38 2.39
C THR A 139 7.40 25.07 1.97
N ALA A 140 7.49 24.68 0.69
CA ALA A 140 6.86 23.46 0.19
C ALA A 140 7.35 22.17 0.87
N ARG A 141 8.61 22.13 1.30
CA ARG A 141 9.18 20.97 2.00
C ARG A 141 8.80 20.96 3.47
N ALA A 142 8.78 22.13 4.11
CA ALA A 142 8.28 22.28 5.47
C ALA A 142 6.81 21.86 5.57
N ASP A 143 5.97 22.25 4.61
CA ASP A 143 4.56 21.85 4.53
C ASP A 143 4.40 20.33 4.38
N ALA A 144 5.24 19.69 3.55
CA ALA A 144 5.23 18.24 3.38
C ALA A 144 5.63 17.51 4.67
N ILE A 145 6.63 18.02 5.41
CA ILE A 145 7.04 17.46 6.71
C ILE A 145 5.92 17.59 7.73
N ALA A 146 5.30 18.77 7.83
CA ALA A 146 4.17 19.01 8.72
C ALA A 146 3.00 18.06 8.42
N ALA A 147 2.70 17.84 7.13
CA ALA A 147 1.69 16.88 6.70
C ALA A 147 2.03 15.43 7.07
N PHE A 148 3.29 15.00 6.93
CA PHE A 148 3.72 13.66 7.35
C PHE A 148 3.63 13.46 8.87
N LEU A 149 4.02 14.47 9.66
CA LEU A 149 3.88 14.44 11.11
C LEU A 149 2.41 14.29 11.51
N GLU A 150 1.53 15.11 10.92
CA GLU A 150 0.11 15.08 11.25
C GLU A 150 -0.55 13.77 10.80
N ILE A 151 -0.18 13.23 9.64
CA ILE A 151 -0.65 11.90 9.19
C ILE A 151 -0.26 10.81 10.17
N LEU A 152 1.00 10.75 10.61
CA LEU A 152 1.43 9.72 11.54
C LEU A 152 0.68 9.81 12.88
N ARG A 153 0.51 11.03 13.41
CA ARG A 153 -0.20 11.25 14.68
C ARG A 153 -1.69 10.91 14.58
N THR A 154 -2.37 11.41 13.54
CA THR A 154 -3.81 11.18 13.35
C THR A 154 -4.10 9.74 12.97
N TYR A 155 -3.27 9.11 12.14
CA TYR A 155 -3.41 7.70 11.80
C TYR A 155 -3.20 6.79 13.02
N ALA A 156 -2.22 7.08 13.88
CA ALA A 156 -2.05 6.36 15.14
C ALA A 156 -3.31 6.44 16.03
N ALA A 157 -3.92 7.62 16.13
CA ALA A 157 -5.16 7.82 16.88
C ALA A 157 -6.35 7.07 16.24
N LEU A 158 -6.49 7.11 14.91
CA LEU A 158 -7.51 6.34 14.18
C LEU A 158 -7.39 4.83 14.43
N ARG A 159 -6.15 4.29 14.47
CA ARG A 159 -5.89 2.88 14.78
C ARG A 159 -6.25 2.50 16.23
N GLN A 160 -6.33 3.47 17.12
CA GLN A 160 -6.83 3.31 18.49
C GLN A 160 -8.34 3.52 18.62
N GLY A 161 -9.04 3.80 17.50
CA GLY A 161 -10.48 4.01 17.46
C GLY A 161 -10.94 5.46 17.61
N ASP A 162 -10.02 6.42 17.69
CA ASP A 162 -10.35 7.85 17.77
C ASP A 162 -10.70 8.41 16.38
N LEU A 163 -11.95 8.20 15.97
CA LEU A 163 -12.47 8.62 14.67
C LEU A 163 -12.69 10.13 14.55
N ASP A 164 -12.61 10.89 15.64
CA ASP A 164 -12.73 12.35 15.60
C ASP A 164 -11.52 12.99 14.91
N ARG A 165 -10.39 12.29 14.91
CA ARG A 165 -9.14 12.68 14.23
C ARG A 165 -9.20 12.51 12.71
N LEU A 166 -10.28 11.95 12.16
CA LEU A 166 -10.44 11.74 10.71
C LEU A 166 -10.35 13.05 9.93
N ARG A 167 -10.93 14.14 10.45
CA ARG A 167 -10.91 15.44 9.76
C ARG A 167 -9.49 16.00 9.64
N ASP A 168 -8.69 15.84 10.68
CA ASP A 168 -7.30 16.33 10.71
C ASP A 168 -6.41 15.47 9.81
N PHE A 169 -6.64 14.15 9.80
CA PHE A 169 -6.01 13.23 8.85
C PHE A 169 -6.30 13.61 7.39
N GLU A 170 -7.56 13.89 7.05
CA GLU A 170 -7.96 14.30 5.70
C GLU A 170 -7.34 15.65 5.31
N ALA A 171 -7.24 16.60 6.24
CA ALA A 171 -6.59 17.88 6.00
C ALA A 171 -5.09 17.69 5.66
N ALA A 172 -4.39 16.84 6.42
CA ALA A 172 -2.99 16.53 6.19
C ALA A 172 -2.77 15.76 4.87
N GLN A 173 -3.65 14.82 4.52
CA GLN A 173 -3.56 14.09 3.24
C GLN A 173 -3.65 15.03 2.03
N ARG A 174 -4.51 16.06 2.04
CA ARG A 174 -4.65 17.00 0.91
C ARG A 174 -3.34 17.70 0.56
N VAL A 175 -2.52 18.02 1.57
CA VAL A 175 -1.20 18.64 1.37
C VAL A 175 -0.27 17.69 0.61
N LEU A 176 -0.37 16.39 0.87
CA LEU A 176 0.42 15.39 0.15
C LEU A 176 -0.03 15.19 -1.30
N VAL A 177 -1.31 15.44 -1.62
CA VAL A 177 -1.93 15.12 -2.93
C VAL A 177 -1.25 15.90 -4.05
N LEU A 178 -0.68 17.06 -3.71
CA LEU A 178 -0.09 17.97 -4.66
C LEU A 178 1.40 17.72 -4.95
N GLY A 179 2.04 16.68 -4.38
CA GLY A 179 3.47 16.44 -4.63
C GLY A 179 4.07 15.06 -4.38
N TYR A 180 3.36 14.11 -3.75
CA TYR A 180 4.01 12.89 -3.20
C TYR A 180 3.28 11.55 -3.37
N PHE A 181 2.14 11.48 -4.07
CA PHE A 181 1.37 10.22 -4.08
C PHE A 181 2.02 9.11 -4.94
N GLY A 182 2.50 8.09 -4.23
CA GLY A 182 2.64 6.73 -4.71
C GLY A 182 1.84 5.78 -3.79
N ASN A 183 2.29 4.53 -3.68
CA ASN A 183 1.64 3.44 -2.93
C ASN A 183 1.32 3.73 -1.44
N GLU A 184 1.99 4.70 -0.81
CA GLU A 184 1.76 5.13 0.59
C GLU A 184 0.33 5.62 0.79
N GLY A 185 -0.12 6.42 -0.17
CA GLY A 185 -1.42 7.07 -0.11
C GLY A 185 -2.55 6.07 -0.24
N ASP A 186 -2.39 5.10 -1.13
CA ASP A 186 -3.39 4.04 -1.31
C ASP A 186 -3.41 3.06 -0.15
N PHE A 187 -2.25 2.77 0.46
CA PHE A 187 -2.20 2.04 1.72
C PHE A 187 -3.04 2.74 2.78
N LEU A 188 -2.79 4.04 2.99
CA LEU A 188 -3.50 4.84 3.97
C LEU A 188 -5.00 4.91 3.67
N ARG A 189 -5.39 5.09 2.40
CA ARG A 189 -6.81 5.10 2.00
C ARG A 189 -7.48 3.77 2.28
N TYR A 190 -6.84 2.68 1.88
CA TYR A 190 -7.35 1.34 2.09
C TYR A 190 -7.51 1.02 3.57
N ASP A 191 -6.48 1.27 4.38
CA ASP A 191 -6.51 0.93 5.80
C ASP A 191 -7.48 1.82 6.58
N VAL A 192 -7.52 3.13 6.33
CA VAL A 192 -8.53 4.01 6.94
C VAL A 192 -9.95 3.61 6.51
N GLY A 193 -10.15 3.25 5.24
CA GLY A 193 -11.43 2.69 4.77
C GLY A 193 -11.85 1.45 5.56
N ARG A 194 -10.90 0.55 5.88
CA ARG A 194 -11.17 -0.62 6.73
C ARG A 194 -11.55 -0.23 8.15
N LEU A 195 -10.81 0.67 8.79
CA LEU A 195 -11.14 1.17 10.13
C LEU A 195 -12.55 1.77 10.19
N LEU A 196 -12.93 2.50 9.15
CA LEU A 196 -14.27 3.10 9.03
C LEU A 196 -15.35 2.03 8.83
N LEU A 197 -15.09 1.01 8.00
CA LEU A 197 -16.01 -0.11 7.80
C LEU A 197 -16.22 -0.89 9.10
N ASP A 198 -15.13 -1.20 9.82
CA ASP A 198 -15.18 -1.92 11.09
C ASP A 198 -15.94 -1.12 12.18
N ALA A 199 -15.88 0.21 12.11
CA ALA A 199 -16.66 1.11 12.96
C ALA A 199 -18.10 1.37 12.47
N GLY A 200 -18.53 0.74 11.36
CA GLY A 200 -19.88 0.91 10.79
C GLY A 200 -20.11 2.26 10.09
N ARG A 201 -19.06 3.05 9.83
CA ARG A 201 -19.14 4.31 9.06
C ARG A 201 -19.13 4.03 7.55
N LEU A 202 -20.16 3.35 7.07
CA LEU A 202 -20.23 2.76 5.73
C LEU A 202 -20.03 3.79 4.60
N VAL A 203 -20.65 4.98 4.69
CA VAL A 203 -20.54 6.04 3.67
C VAL A 203 -19.12 6.62 3.61
N ASP A 204 -18.46 6.77 4.76
CA ASP A 204 -17.06 7.22 4.76
C ASP A 204 -16.13 6.11 4.23
N ALA A 205 -16.36 4.87 4.63
CA ALA A 205 -15.60 3.72 4.12
C ALA A 205 -15.70 3.59 2.59
N GLU A 206 -16.90 3.73 2.03
CA GLU A 206 -17.14 3.78 0.57
C GLU A 206 -16.25 4.84 -0.11
N ARG A 207 -16.29 6.08 0.39
CA ARG A 207 -15.49 7.19 -0.14
C ARG A 207 -14.00 6.87 -0.16
N TYR A 208 -13.50 6.25 0.90
CA TYR A 208 -12.10 5.87 1.01
C TYR A 208 -11.72 4.76 0.04
N PHE A 209 -12.50 3.68 -0.07
CA PHE A 209 -12.22 2.59 -0.99
C PHE A 209 -12.32 3.03 -2.46
N LEU A 210 -13.30 3.88 -2.82
CA LEU A 210 -13.42 4.44 -4.17
C LEU A 210 -12.27 5.39 -4.54
N SER A 211 -11.56 5.93 -3.54
CA SER A 211 -10.41 6.82 -3.77
C SER A 211 -9.09 6.08 -4.02
N VAL A 212 -9.07 4.75 -3.91
CA VAL A 212 -7.92 3.92 -4.26
C VAL A 212 -7.78 3.85 -5.78
N TYR A 213 -6.59 4.17 -6.29
CA TYR A 213 -6.35 4.20 -7.73
C TYR A 213 -6.46 2.81 -8.37
N PRO A 214 -7.04 2.67 -9.58
CA PRO A 214 -7.13 1.39 -10.29
C PRO A 214 -5.79 0.71 -10.62
N GLU A 215 -4.71 1.48 -10.73
CA GLU A 215 -3.35 1.00 -10.93
C GLU A 215 -2.67 0.59 -9.62
N SER A 216 -3.32 0.87 -8.49
CA SER A 216 -2.86 0.44 -7.19
C SER A 216 -3.13 -1.04 -7.00
N TRP A 217 -2.16 -1.75 -6.45
CA TRP A 217 -2.36 -3.10 -5.94
C TRP A 217 -3.36 -3.19 -4.76
N TYR A 218 -3.72 -2.06 -4.13
CA TYR A 218 -4.84 -1.99 -3.17
C TYR A 218 -6.21 -1.91 -3.85
N TYR A 219 -6.27 -1.86 -5.18
CA TYR A 219 -7.53 -1.78 -5.92
C TYR A 219 -8.38 -3.04 -5.77
N VAL A 220 -7.87 -4.22 -6.14
CA VAL A 220 -8.61 -5.50 -6.02
C VAL A 220 -9.11 -5.74 -4.58
N PRO A 221 -8.28 -5.50 -3.56
CA PRO A 221 -8.69 -5.63 -2.16
C PRO A 221 -9.75 -4.60 -1.77
N ALA A 222 -9.68 -3.38 -2.31
CA ALA A 222 -10.73 -2.38 -2.13
C ALA A 222 -12.05 -2.80 -2.78
N GLN A 223 -12.02 -3.54 -3.90
CA GLN A 223 -13.23 -4.11 -4.50
C GLN A 223 -13.90 -5.11 -3.56
N TYR A 224 -13.14 -5.98 -2.88
CA TYR A 224 -13.70 -6.86 -1.85
C TYR A 224 -14.39 -6.07 -0.73
N GLN A 225 -13.73 -5.02 -0.22
CA GLN A 225 -14.29 -4.21 0.86
C GLN A 225 -15.50 -3.39 0.40
N LEU A 226 -15.54 -2.89 -0.84
CA LEU A 226 -16.71 -2.24 -1.42
C LEU A 226 -17.89 -3.21 -1.52
N GLY A 227 -17.65 -4.48 -1.87
CA GLY A 227 -18.66 -5.54 -1.81
C GLY A 227 -19.31 -5.62 -0.42
N ARG A 228 -18.49 -5.64 0.64
CA ARG A 228 -18.95 -5.65 2.04
C ARG A 228 -19.70 -4.37 2.44
N VAL A 229 -19.20 -3.20 2.02
CA VAL A 229 -19.84 -1.91 2.30
C VAL A 229 -21.24 -1.86 1.69
N TYR A 230 -21.37 -2.18 0.40
CA TYR A 230 -22.67 -2.15 -0.27
C TYR A 230 -23.62 -3.24 0.21
N GLU A 231 -23.09 -4.42 0.57
CA GLU A 231 -23.90 -5.46 1.23
C GLU A 231 -24.49 -4.94 2.55
N ALA A 232 -23.68 -4.27 3.37
CA ALA A 232 -24.12 -3.68 4.63
C ALA A 232 -25.09 -2.49 4.45
N LEU A 233 -24.97 -1.74 3.35
CA LEU A 233 -25.92 -0.69 2.96
C LEU A 233 -27.23 -1.25 2.35
N GLY A 234 -27.31 -2.55 2.06
CA GLY A 234 -28.45 -3.16 1.38
C GLY A 234 -28.47 -2.95 -0.13
N GLU A 235 -27.41 -2.39 -0.72
CA GLU A 235 -27.28 -2.12 -2.15
C GLU A 235 -26.74 -3.37 -2.89
N ARG A 236 -27.60 -4.40 -3.00
CA ARG A 236 -27.24 -5.74 -3.48
C ARG A 236 -26.58 -5.74 -4.86
N GLU A 237 -27.06 -4.95 -5.80
CA GLU A 237 -26.53 -4.88 -7.17
C GLU A 237 -25.09 -4.38 -7.19
N LYS A 238 -24.79 -3.32 -6.42
CA LYS A 238 -23.43 -2.79 -6.30
C LYS A 238 -22.52 -3.77 -5.56
N ALA A 239 -23.01 -4.37 -4.48
CA ALA A 239 -22.27 -5.41 -3.76
C ALA A 239 -21.88 -6.56 -4.69
N ARG A 240 -22.83 -7.02 -5.52
CA ARG A 240 -22.62 -8.06 -6.52
C ARG A 240 -21.55 -7.67 -7.53
N GLU A 241 -21.58 -6.44 -8.04
CA GLU A 241 -20.58 -5.93 -8.98
C GLU A 241 -19.17 -6.00 -8.39
N HIS A 242 -18.99 -5.47 -7.18
CA HIS A 242 -17.69 -5.36 -6.54
C HIS A 242 -17.12 -6.73 -6.11
N TYR A 243 -17.95 -7.61 -5.52
CA TYR A 243 -17.52 -8.98 -5.24
C TYR A 243 -17.15 -9.75 -6.50
N ARG A 244 -17.89 -9.56 -7.60
CA ARG A 244 -17.58 -10.20 -8.88
C ARG A 244 -16.21 -9.75 -9.41
N ILE A 245 -15.93 -8.44 -9.42
CA ILE A 245 -14.61 -7.93 -9.85
C ILE A 245 -13.50 -8.57 -9.03
N PHE A 246 -13.64 -8.60 -7.71
CA PHE A 246 -12.67 -9.18 -6.80
C PHE A 246 -12.40 -10.66 -7.10
N VAL A 247 -13.46 -11.49 -7.17
CA VAL A 247 -13.33 -12.93 -7.42
C VAL A 247 -12.78 -13.20 -8.82
N GLU A 248 -13.19 -12.44 -9.83
CA GLU A 248 -12.69 -12.62 -11.21
C GLU A 248 -11.19 -12.36 -11.30
N TRP A 249 -10.69 -11.31 -10.65
CA TRP A 249 -9.27 -10.94 -10.74
C TRP A 249 -8.36 -11.83 -9.92
N TRP A 250 -8.85 -12.33 -8.79
CA TRP A 250 -8.06 -13.14 -7.87
C TRP A 250 -8.46 -14.60 -7.87
N ASN A 251 -9.12 -15.06 -8.93
CA ASN A 251 -9.53 -16.46 -9.06
C ASN A 251 -8.34 -17.42 -8.88
N ASP A 252 -7.20 -17.05 -9.46
CA ASP A 252 -5.95 -17.84 -9.48
C ASP A 252 -4.85 -17.26 -8.57
N ALA A 253 -5.23 -16.42 -7.61
CA ALA A 253 -4.31 -15.81 -6.64
C ALA A 253 -3.60 -16.87 -5.79
N ASP A 254 -2.46 -16.51 -5.19
CA ASP A 254 -1.66 -17.40 -4.35
C ASP A 254 -2.50 -18.08 -3.24
N PRO A 255 -2.13 -19.31 -2.80
CA PRO A 255 -2.91 -20.06 -1.82
C PRO A 255 -3.19 -19.31 -0.50
N GLU A 256 -2.30 -18.41 -0.09
CA GLU A 256 -2.47 -17.60 1.11
C GLU A 256 -3.59 -16.55 0.99
N LEU A 257 -4.02 -16.24 -0.23
CA LEU A 257 -5.10 -15.29 -0.53
C LEU A 257 -6.44 -15.97 -0.79
N GLN A 258 -6.44 -17.26 -1.09
CA GLN A 258 -7.65 -18.03 -1.40
C GLN A 258 -8.73 -17.97 -0.31
N PRO A 259 -8.43 -17.87 1.01
CA PRO A 259 -9.47 -17.63 2.02
C PRO A 259 -10.30 -16.37 1.76
N TRP A 260 -9.67 -15.27 1.33
CA TRP A 260 -10.38 -14.04 0.98
C TRP A 260 -11.21 -14.22 -0.29
N VAL A 261 -10.66 -14.90 -1.30
CA VAL A 261 -11.37 -15.18 -2.56
C VAL A 261 -12.63 -15.99 -2.28
N GLU A 262 -12.55 -16.98 -1.39
CA GLU A 262 -13.71 -17.77 -0.99
C GLU A 262 -14.74 -16.96 -0.23
N GLU A 263 -14.34 -16.11 0.72
CA GLU A 263 -15.25 -15.16 1.37
C GLU A 263 -15.95 -14.26 0.35
N GLY A 264 -15.23 -13.79 -0.66
CA GLY A 264 -15.77 -13.03 -1.80
C GLY A 264 -16.80 -13.81 -2.61
N ARG A 265 -16.56 -15.10 -2.89
CA ARG A 265 -17.52 -15.99 -3.57
C ARG A 265 -18.79 -16.19 -2.74
N VAL A 266 -18.63 -16.41 -1.44
CA VAL A 266 -19.77 -16.52 -0.51
C VAL A 266 -20.56 -15.20 -0.48
N GLY A 267 -19.88 -14.06 -0.39
CA GLY A 267 -20.51 -12.74 -0.46
C GLY A 267 -21.29 -12.53 -1.76
N LEU A 268 -20.68 -12.88 -2.90
CA LEU A 268 -21.32 -12.83 -4.20
C LEU A 268 -22.59 -13.68 -4.27
N ALA A 269 -22.57 -14.89 -3.70
CA ALA A 269 -23.74 -15.76 -3.62
C ALA A 269 -24.84 -15.16 -2.72
N ARG A 270 -24.47 -14.57 -1.57
CA ARG A 270 -25.43 -13.95 -0.64
C ARG A 270 -26.21 -12.79 -1.26
N VAL A 271 -25.57 -12.00 -2.12
CA VAL A 271 -26.19 -10.82 -2.77
C VAL A 271 -26.80 -11.13 -4.14
N GLY A 272 -26.45 -12.28 -4.74
CA GLY A 272 -26.94 -12.73 -6.04
C GLY A 272 -28.21 -13.60 -6.02
N GLY A 273 -28.55 -14.18 -4.86
CA GLY A 273 -29.85 -14.85 -4.62
C GLY A 273 -30.98 -13.86 -4.37
#